data_AF-A0AAJ7J6C2-F1
#
_entry.id   AF-A0AAJ7J6C2-F1
#
_cell.length_a   1.000
_cell.length_b   1.000
_cell.length_c   1.000
_cell.angle_alpha   90.00
_cell.angle_beta   90.00
_cell.angle_gamma   90.00
#
_symmetry.space_group_name_H-M   'P 1'
#
loop_
_entity.id
_entity.type
_entity.pdbx_description
1 polymer ?
#
loop_
_entity_poly.entity_id
_entity_poly.type
_entity_poly.pdbx_seq_one_letter_code
_entity_poly.pdbx_strand_id
1 'polypeptide(L)'
;MSDWDTAPITLRKRPPKASVLKSEQAVNAARRQGFAIETQAKWGGGTNKQHVATKNTAKLDRETEELKHDKIPLDLGKLIQQGRQSKGLSQKDLATKVNEKAQVINDYEAGRGIPNQMVIGKIERVLGIKLRGKDRGKPLSMPGNKK
;
A
#
# COMPACT_ATOMS: atom_id res chain seq x y z
N MET A 1 -48.98 -43.14 5.93
CA MET A 1 -48.22 -42.92 4.68
C MET A 1 -48.62 -41.55 4.15
N SER A 2 -47.97 -40.47 4.58
CA SER A 2 -46.64 -39.97 4.19
C SER A 2 -46.68 -39.28 2.82
N ASP A 3 -47.05 -37.99 2.82
CA ASP A 3 -46.98 -37.09 1.66
C ASP A 3 -46.23 -35.79 2.04
N TRP A 4 -45.10 -35.93 2.74
CA TRP A 4 -44.23 -34.82 3.14
C TRP A 4 -42.83 -34.90 2.49
N ASP A 5 -42.63 -35.79 1.52
CA ASP A 5 -41.28 -36.22 1.12
C ASP A 5 -40.94 -36.01 -0.37
N THR A 6 -41.48 -34.97 -1.02
CA THR A 6 -41.18 -34.75 -2.45
C THR A 6 -41.12 -33.30 -2.91
N ALA A 7 -40.82 -32.35 -2.02
CA ALA A 7 -40.32 -31.04 -2.45
C ALA A 7 -38.79 -31.13 -2.59
N PRO A 8 -38.19 -31.07 -3.79
CA PRO A 8 -36.74 -31.07 -3.91
C PRO A 8 -36.20 -29.82 -3.21
N ILE A 9 -35.44 -30.02 -2.14
CA ILE A 9 -34.71 -28.95 -1.44
C ILE A 9 -33.66 -28.41 -2.42
N THR A 10 -34.00 -27.35 -3.14
CA THR A 10 -33.06 -26.71 -4.07
C THR A 10 -32.06 -25.87 -3.28
N LEU A 11 -30.89 -26.45 -2.98
CA LEU A 11 -29.78 -25.71 -2.37
C LEU A 11 -29.11 -24.81 -3.41
N ARG A 12 -29.53 -23.54 -3.49
CA ARG A 12 -28.97 -22.54 -4.40
C ARG A 12 -27.58 -22.09 -3.92
N LYS A 13 -26.52 -22.82 -4.27
CA LYS A 13 -25.13 -22.41 -4.00
C LYS A 13 -24.75 -21.24 -4.90
N ARG A 14 -24.48 -20.08 -4.30
CA ARG A 14 -23.91 -18.93 -5.00
C ARG A 14 -22.50 -19.27 -5.49
N PRO A 15 -22.11 -18.89 -6.73
CA PRO A 15 -20.76 -19.10 -7.20
C PRO A 15 -19.76 -18.35 -6.31
N PRO A 16 -18.59 -18.93 -6.04
CA PRO A 16 -17.57 -18.30 -5.20
C PRO A 16 -17.07 -16.99 -5.84
N LYS A 17 -16.77 -15.99 -5.01
CA LYS A 17 -16.23 -14.70 -5.45
C LYS A 17 -14.83 -14.89 -6.05
N ALA A 18 -14.48 -14.06 -7.04
CA ALA A 18 -13.17 -14.11 -7.71
C ALA A 18 -11.97 -13.95 -6.75
N SER A 19 -12.12 -13.20 -5.64
CA SER A 19 -11.06 -13.08 -4.62
C SER A 19 -10.77 -14.39 -3.89
N VAL A 20 -11.79 -15.25 -3.71
CA VAL A 20 -11.66 -16.56 -3.05
C VAL A 20 -10.98 -17.54 -4.00
N LEU A 21 -11.33 -17.51 -5.28
CA LEU A 21 -10.72 -18.34 -6.33
C LEU A 21 -9.23 -18.04 -6.56
N LYS A 22 -8.82 -16.78 -6.33
CA LYS A 22 -7.42 -16.34 -6.42
C LYS A 22 -6.60 -16.59 -5.14
N SER A 23 -7.21 -17.13 -4.09
CA SER A 23 -6.49 -17.44 -2.86
C SER A 23 -5.51 -18.60 -3.08
N GLU A 24 -4.37 -18.57 -2.38
CA GLU A 24 -3.35 -19.61 -2.50
C GLU A 24 -3.90 -21.01 -2.16
N GLN A 25 -4.79 -21.10 -1.18
CA GLN A 25 -5.48 -22.34 -0.83
C GLN A 25 -6.34 -22.86 -1.98
N ALA A 26 -7.11 -21.98 -2.63
CA ALA A 26 -7.95 -22.37 -3.76
C ALA A 26 -7.11 -22.79 -4.98
N VAL A 27 -6.03 -22.06 -5.29
CA VAL A 27 -5.12 -22.40 -6.38
C VAL A 27 -4.41 -23.74 -6.12
N ASN A 28 -3.97 -23.99 -4.89
CA ASN A 28 -3.33 -25.25 -4.51
C ASN A 28 -4.31 -26.43 -4.53
N ALA A 29 -5.56 -26.23 -4.12
CA ALA A 29 -6.61 -27.25 -4.23
C ALA A 29 -6.93 -27.58 -5.69
N ALA A 30 -7.07 -26.55 -6.55
CA ALA A 30 -7.28 -26.73 -7.98
C ALA A 30 -6.13 -27.51 -8.65
N ARG A 31 -4.88 -27.22 -8.26
CA ARG A 31 -3.69 -27.94 -8.74
C ARG A 31 -3.72 -29.43 -8.40
N ARG A 32 -4.13 -29.77 -7.16
CA ARG A 32 -4.23 -31.17 -6.70
C ARG A 32 -5.35 -31.93 -7.38
N GLN A 33 -6.44 -31.25 -7.69
CA GLN A 33 -7.62 -31.82 -8.34
C GLN A 33 -7.47 -31.93 -9.86
N GLY A 34 -6.35 -31.43 -10.43
CA GLY A 34 -6.09 -31.46 -11.87
C GLY A 34 -6.92 -30.45 -12.67
N PHE A 35 -7.53 -29.46 -12.01
CA PHE A 35 -8.24 -28.39 -12.70
C PHE A 35 -7.25 -27.45 -13.42
N ALA A 36 -7.65 -26.93 -14.58
CA ALA A 36 -6.86 -25.97 -15.34
C ALA A 36 -6.66 -24.67 -14.56
N ILE A 37 -5.41 -24.20 -14.47
CA ILE A 37 -5.03 -22.94 -13.81
C ILE A 37 -4.54 -21.97 -14.88
N GLU A 38 -5.26 -20.86 -15.04
CA GLU A 38 -4.80 -19.76 -15.89
C GLU A 38 -3.69 -18.98 -15.17
N THR A 39 -2.57 -18.76 -15.85
CA THR A 39 -1.50 -17.88 -15.37
C THR A 39 -1.32 -16.71 -16.34
N GLN A 40 -1.13 -15.52 -15.79
CA GLN A 40 -0.90 -14.30 -16.57
C GLN A 40 0.33 -13.59 -16.03
N ALA A 41 1.19 -13.10 -16.93
CA ALA A 41 2.34 -12.29 -16.54
C ALA A 41 1.86 -10.96 -15.94
N LYS A 42 2.45 -10.55 -14.81
CA LYS A 42 2.13 -9.26 -14.20
C LYS A 42 2.77 -8.13 -15.00
N TRP A 43 2.00 -7.08 -15.27
CA TRP A 43 2.54 -5.83 -15.81
C TRP A 43 3.61 -5.26 -14.86
N GLY A 44 4.79 -4.94 -15.39
CA GLY A 44 5.95 -4.52 -14.60
C GLY A 44 6.68 -5.65 -13.84
N GLY A 45 6.27 -6.91 -14.02
CA GLY A 45 6.93 -8.07 -13.43
C GLY A 45 8.37 -8.23 -13.93
N GLY A 46 9.28 -8.70 -13.06
CA GLY A 46 10.69 -8.91 -13.40
C GLY A 46 11.54 -7.63 -13.42
N THR A 47 10.98 -6.47 -13.06
CA THR A 47 11.71 -5.20 -13.00
C THR A 47 11.72 -4.63 -11.57
N ASN A 48 12.76 -3.87 -11.21
CA ASN A 48 12.87 -3.19 -9.92
C ASN A 48 12.78 -1.66 -10.09
N LYS A 49 11.62 -1.18 -10.57
CA LYS A 49 11.41 0.26 -10.75
C LYS A 49 11.29 0.94 -9.38
N GLN A 50 12.33 1.68 -9.00
CA GLN A 50 12.42 2.36 -7.69
C GLN A 50 11.48 3.58 -7.57
N HIS A 51 11.30 4.32 -8.66
CA HIS A 51 10.41 5.49 -8.73
C HIS A 51 9.20 5.18 -9.60
N VAL A 52 8.05 5.02 -8.97
CA VAL A 52 6.75 4.83 -9.61
C VAL A 52 5.88 6.07 -9.44
N ALA A 53 4.98 6.29 -10.40
CA ALA A 53 4.04 7.39 -10.31
C ALA A 53 3.11 7.20 -9.10
N THR A 54 2.96 8.26 -8.29
CA THR A 54 2.06 8.27 -7.12
C THR A 54 0.58 8.19 -7.51
N LYS A 55 0.21 8.78 -8.65
CA LYS A 55 -1.17 8.88 -9.14
C LYS A 55 -1.33 8.04 -10.42
N ASN A 56 -2.56 7.63 -10.70
CA ASN A 56 -2.90 6.95 -11.95
C ASN A 56 -2.73 7.91 -13.14
N THR A 57 -1.71 7.67 -13.96
CA THR A 57 -1.37 8.53 -15.11
C THR A 57 -2.51 8.64 -16.11
N ALA A 58 -3.26 7.56 -16.35
CA ALA A 58 -4.43 7.58 -17.24
C ALA A 58 -5.61 8.40 -16.68
N LYS A 59 -5.66 8.65 -15.37
CA LYS A 59 -6.67 9.55 -14.79
C LYS A 59 -6.20 11.00 -14.93
N LEU A 60 -4.93 11.26 -14.64
CA LEU A 60 -4.32 12.59 -14.81
C LEU A 60 -4.40 13.10 -16.25
N ASP A 61 -4.24 12.21 -17.24
CA ASP A 61 -4.35 12.55 -18.67
C ASP A 61 -5.77 12.93 -19.10
N ARG A 62 -6.79 12.39 -18.41
CA ARG A 62 -8.20 12.70 -18.65
C ARG A 62 -8.70 13.90 -17.85
N GLU A 63 -8.02 14.25 -16.76
CA GLU A 63 -8.36 15.41 -15.91
C GLU A 63 -7.81 16.68 -16.57
N THR A 64 -8.68 17.42 -17.27
CA THR A 64 -8.29 18.67 -17.95
C THR A 64 -8.59 19.94 -17.14
N GLU A 65 -9.32 19.83 -16.02
CA GLU A 65 -9.85 20.98 -15.28
C GLU A 65 -9.13 21.29 -13.96
N GLU A 66 -8.57 20.27 -13.28
CA GLU A 66 -7.95 20.45 -11.96
C GLU A 66 -6.41 20.50 -12.08
N LEU A 67 -5.82 21.70 -12.03
CA LEU A 67 -4.37 21.90 -12.16
C LEU A 67 -3.61 21.86 -10.82
N LYS A 68 -4.30 21.64 -9.69
CA LYS A 68 -3.70 21.73 -8.34
C LYS A 68 -3.55 20.34 -7.72
N HIS A 69 -2.44 20.18 -7.00
CA HIS A 69 -2.14 18.96 -6.25
C HIS A 69 -2.16 19.26 -4.76
N ASP A 70 -2.81 18.40 -3.99
CA ASP A 70 -2.74 18.44 -2.54
C ASP A 70 -1.29 18.26 -2.08
N LYS A 71 -0.87 19.19 -1.22
CA LYS A 71 0.46 19.20 -0.61
C LYS A 71 0.42 18.50 0.74
N ILE A 72 1.61 18.17 1.23
CA ILE A 72 1.77 17.62 2.58
C ILE A 72 1.29 18.64 3.62
N PRO A 73 0.41 18.24 4.57
CA PRO A 73 0.01 19.12 5.65
C PRO A 73 1.21 19.42 6.57
N LEU A 74 1.28 20.64 7.09
CA LEU A 74 2.39 21.10 7.94
C LEU A 74 2.56 20.23 9.21
N ASP A 75 1.47 19.68 9.74
CA ASP A 75 1.47 18.73 10.85
C ASP A 75 2.38 17.51 10.58
N LEU A 76 2.31 16.96 9.36
CA LEU A 76 3.17 15.85 8.95
C LEU A 76 4.64 16.26 8.93
N GLY A 77 4.94 17.45 8.39
CA GLY A 77 6.29 17.99 8.34
C GLY A 77 6.90 18.16 9.74
N LYS A 78 6.11 18.66 10.71
CA LYS A 78 6.51 18.77 12.12
C LYS A 78 6.80 17.42 12.74
N LEU A 79 5.97 16.40 12.49
CA LEU A 79 6.19 15.04 13.01
C LEU A 79 7.49 14.43 12.47
N ILE A 80 7.79 14.62 11.18
CA ILE A 80 9.05 14.16 10.57
C ILE A 80 10.24 14.86 11.23
N GLN A 81 10.15 16.19 11.40
CA GLN A 81 11.20 16.98 12.02
C GLN A 81 11.45 16.55 13.48
N GLN A 82 10.40 16.35 14.27
CA GLN A 82 10.49 15.86 15.64
C GLN A 82 11.11 14.47 15.68
N GLY A 83 10.62 13.51 14.88
CA GLY A 83 11.17 12.16 14.82
C GLY A 83 12.65 12.14 14.40
N ARG A 84 13.06 13.04 13.50
CA ARG A 84 14.44 13.22 13.08
C ARG A 84 15.31 13.73 14.25
N GLN A 85 14.86 14.76 14.95
CA GLN A 85 15.57 15.33 16.10
C GLN A 85 15.69 14.34 17.26
N SER A 86 14.63 13.58 17.58
CA SER A 86 14.66 12.54 18.61
C SER A 86 15.68 11.43 18.31
N LYS A 87 16.04 11.22 17.04
CA LYS A 87 17.07 10.27 16.61
C LYS A 87 18.44 10.91 16.34
N GLY A 88 18.59 12.21 16.56
CA GLY A 88 19.83 12.93 16.31
C GLY A 88 20.29 12.92 14.85
N LEU A 89 19.38 12.75 13.88
CA LEU A 89 19.73 12.66 12.46
C LEU A 89 19.72 14.04 11.81
N SER A 90 20.65 14.33 10.89
CA SER A 90 20.50 15.48 9.99
C SER A 90 19.50 15.18 8.86
N GLN A 91 19.02 16.21 8.15
CA GLN A 91 18.18 16.00 6.95
C GLN A 91 18.91 15.17 5.89
N LYS A 92 20.24 15.37 5.76
CA LYS A 92 21.09 14.60 4.85
C LYS A 92 21.17 13.13 5.27
N ASP A 93 21.35 12.85 6.56
CA ASP A 93 21.42 11.48 7.06
C ASP A 93 20.11 10.74 6.90
N LEU A 94 18.98 11.42 7.15
CA LEU A 94 17.65 10.87 6.91
C LEU A 94 17.45 10.58 5.41
N ALA A 95 17.85 11.50 4.54
CA ALA A 95 17.74 11.34 3.09
C ALA A 95 18.57 10.16 2.58
N THR A 96 19.81 10.00 3.05
CA THR A 96 20.67 8.86 2.74
C THR A 96 20.06 7.54 3.23
N LYS A 97 19.52 7.49 4.45
CA LYS A 97 18.86 6.28 4.97
C LYS A 97 17.59 5.91 4.20
N VAL A 98 16.88 6.91 3.68
CA VAL A 98 15.64 6.74 2.91
C VAL A 98 15.92 6.53 1.41
N ASN A 99 17.17 6.67 0.97
CA ASN A 99 17.59 6.65 -0.44
C ASN A 99 16.81 7.66 -1.30
N GLU A 100 16.66 8.89 -0.79
CA GLU A 100 16.04 10.00 -1.51
C GLU A 100 16.96 11.22 -1.45
N LYS A 101 16.71 12.23 -2.29
CA LYS A 101 17.49 13.48 -2.27
C LYS A 101 17.19 14.28 -1.00
N ALA A 102 18.19 14.97 -0.45
CA ALA A 102 18.02 15.85 0.72
C ALA A 102 16.93 16.93 0.49
N GLN A 103 16.82 17.42 -0.74
CA GLN A 103 15.78 18.37 -1.14
C GLN A 103 14.37 17.81 -0.92
N VAL A 104 14.14 16.52 -1.18
CA VAL A 104 12.83 15.88 -0.98
C VAL A 104 12.46 15.90 0.50
N ILE A 105 13.39 15.57 1.39
CA ILE A 105 13.14 15.62 2.84
C ILE A 105 12.85 17.05 3.30
N ASN A 106 13.61 18.03 2.81
CA ASN A 106 13.38 19.45 3.11
C ASN A 106 11.97 19.90 2.68
N ASP A 107 11.55 19.56 1.46
CA ASP A 107 10.22 19.92 0.96
C ASP A 107 9.08 19.21 1.70
N TYR A 108 9.35 18.03 2.28
CA TYR A 108 8.41 17.31 3.13
C TYR A 108 8.30 17.94 4.52
N GLU A 109 9.42 18.29 5.16
CA GLU A 109 9.42 19.01 6.44
C GLU A 109 8.76 20.41 6.31
N ALA A 110 8.92 21.07 5.16
CA ALA A 110 8.31 22.37 4.86
C ALA A 110 6.84 22.31 4.38
N GLY A 111 6.26 21.12 4.17
CA GLY A 111 4.88 20.97 3.68
C GLY A 111 4.65 21.42 2.23
N ARG A 112 5.73 21.55 1.44
CA ARG A 112 5.64 21.97 0.02
C ARG A 112 5.60 20.79 -0.95
N GLY A 113 6.07 19.61 -0.50
CA GLY A 113 6.15 18.41 -1.31
C GLY A 113 4.79 17.80 -1.65
N ILE A 114 4.73 17.10 -2.79
CA ILE A 114 3.59 16.24 -3.15
C ILE A 114 3.75 14.92 -2.38
N PRO A 115 2.72 14.48 -1.63
CA PRO A 115 2.78 13.24 -0.86
C PRO A 115 3.04 12.03 -1.76
N ASN A 116 4.12 11.29 -1.52
CA ASN A 116 4.36 9.98 -2.11
C ASN A 116 4.35 8.92 -1.00
N GLN A 117 3.41 7.99 -1.08
CA GLN A 117 3.20 6.98 -0.03
C GLN A 117 4.39 6.04 0.15
N MET A 118 5.20 5.82 -0.90
CA MET A 118 6.42 5.02 -0.79
C MET A 118 7.48 5.75 0.04
N VAL A 119 7.70 7.03 -0.25
CA VAL A 119 8.67 7.88 0.49
C VAL A 119 8.24 8.01 1.95
N ILE A 120 6.97 8.32 2.20
CA ILE A 120 6.43 8.39 3.57
C ILE A 120 6.63 7.05 4.30
N GLY A 121 6.32 5.92 3.66
CA GLY A 121 6.53 4.60 4.26
C GLY A 121 8.00 4.27 4.55
N LYS A 122 8.96 4.77 3.75
CA LYS A 122 10.40 4.63 4.06
C LYS A 122 10.77 5.49 5.28
N ILE A 123 10.31 6.74 5.34
CA ILE A 123 10.54 7.65 6.47
C ILE A 123 9.94 7.07 7.77
N GLU A 124 8.72 6.54 7.72
CA GLU A 124 8.07 5.87 8.86
C GLU A 124 8.94 4.77 9.47
N ARG A 125 9.56 3.92 8.64
CA ARG A 125 10.43 2.83 9.11
C ARG A 125 11.72 3.35 9.73
N VAL A 126 12.34 4.37 9.11
CA VAL A 126 13.59 4.96 9.63
C VAL A 126 13.34 5.69 10.95
N LEU A 127 12.23 6.42 11.07
CA LEU A 127 11.88 7.19 12.26
C LEU A 127 11.13 6.36 13.32
N GLY A 128 10.56 5.21 12.97
CA GLY A 128 9.81 4.36 13.90
C GLY A 128 8.50 4.99 14.39
N ILE A 129 7.94 5.93 13.63
CA ILE A 129 6.68 6.62 13.92
C ILE A 129 5.71 6.42 12.75
N LYS A 130 4.42 6.37 13.04
CA LYS A 130 3.36 6.37 12.03
C LYS A 130 3.12 7.78 11.52
N LEU A 131 3.22 7.95 10.21
CA LEU A 131 2.99 9.19 9.49
C LEU A 131 1.70 9.13 8.65
N ARG A 132 1.08 7.95 8.54
CA ARG A 132 -0.15 7.70 7.77
C ARG A 132 -1.33 7.28 8.65
N GLY A 133 -2.54 7.60 8.18
CA GLY A 133 -3.80 7.17 8.78
C GLY A 133 -4.26 8.02 9.98
N LYS A 134 -5.12 7.43 10.81
CA LYS A 134 -5.70 8.09 12.00
C LYS A 134 -4.74 8.15 13.18
N ASP A 135 -3.78 7.23 13.25
CA ASP A 135 -2.81 7.08 14.35
C ASP A 135 -1.49 7.82 14.09
N ARG A 136 -1.53 9.03 13.54
CA ARG A 136 -0.33 9.83 13.26
C ARG A 136 0.41 10.20 14.55
N GLY A 137 1.73 10.11 14.52
CA GLY A 137 2.62 10.42 15.65
C GLY A 137 2.79 9.28 16.67
N LYS A 138 2.01 8.18 16.57
CA LYS A 138 2.21 7.01 17.42
C LYS A 138 3.45 6.20 16.97
N PRO A 139 4.09 5.43 17.87
CA PRO A 139 5.17 4.53 17.48
C PRO A 139 4.68 3.53 16.43
N LEU A 140 5.54 3.25 15.45
CA LEU A 140 5.29 2.25 14.43
C LEU A 140 5.37 0.86 15.07
N SER A 141 4.23 0.21 15.27
CA SER A 141 4.17 -1.22 15.52
C SER A 141 4.67 -1.94 14.26
N MET A 142 5.94 -2.33 14.27
CA MET A 142 6.50 -3.20 13.25
C MET A 142 5.82 -4.56 13.39
N PRO A 143 5.19 -5.12 12.35
CA PRO A 143 4.79 -6.52 12.41
C PRO A 143 6.06 -7.32 12.67
N GLY A 144 6.08 -7.99 13.84
CA GLY A 144 7.22 -8.80 14.26
C GLY A 144 7.63 -9.74 13.14
N ASN A 145 8.94 -9.92 12.96
CA ASN A 145 9.50 -10.87 12.02
C ASN A 145 8.82 -12.23 12.30
N LYS A 146 7.89 -12.66 11.44
CA LYS A 146 7.44 -14.05 11.44
C LYS A 146 8.65 -14.85 10.97
N LYS A 147 9.45 -15.30 11.93
CA LYS A 147 10.45 -16.33 11.75
C LYS A 147 9.76 -17.61 11.29
#